data_AF-A0ABD7MUE8-F1
#
_entry.id   AF-A0ABD7MUE8-F1
#
_cell.length_a   1.000
_cell.length_b   1.000
_cell.length_c   1.000
_cell.angle_alpha   90.00
_cell.angle_beta   90.00
_cell.angle_gamma   90.00
#
_symmetry.space_group_name_H-M   'P 1'
#
loop_
_entity.id
_entity.type
_entity.pdbx_description
1 polymer ?
#
loop_
_entity_poly.entity_id
_entity_poly.type
_entity_poly.pdbx_seq_one_letter_code
_entity_poly.pdbx_strand_id
1 'polypeptide(L)'
;MEKEQPKKSSRKPWSYGMIVAFLLMIILLPPLLHLFAGGGVILVALLLMALVFGFLDAKIFRFTASFPLLVGAAYFIAMQMYFNAGTWIYLPIMVILAFVGGALGDPQGMRSLGEED
;
A
#
# COMPACT_ATOMS: atom_id res chain seq x y z
N MET A 1 -37.26 -11.38 21.65
CA MET A 1 -36.04 -10.56 21.53
C MET A 1 -35.29 -11.06 20.31
N GLU A 2 -35.56 -10.46 19.17
CA GLU A 2 -34.89 -10.78 17.92
C GLU A 2 -33.49 -10.15 17.97
N LYS A 3 -32.45 -10.98 17.91
CA LYS A 3 -31.06 -10.51 17.90
C LYS A 3 -30.84 -9.78 16.58
N GLU A 4 -30.74 -8.45 16.62
CA GLU A 4 -30.27 -7.67 15.50
C GLU A 4 -28.90 -8.21 15.06
N GLN A 5 -28.88 -8.90 13.92
CA GLN A 5 -27.65 -9.33 13.25
C GLN A 5 -26.80 -8.08 12.98
N PRO A 6 -25.50 -8.07 13.35
CA PRO A 6 -24.65 -6.91 13.10
C PRO A 6 -24.65 -6.63 11.60
N LYS A 7 -25.19 -5.48 11.21
CA LYS A 7 -25.27 -5.01 9.83
C LYS A 7 -23.86 -5.02 9.27
N LYS A 8 -23.53 -6.07 8.52
CA LYS A 8 -22.21 -6.30 7.90
C LYS A 8 -21.85 -5.00 7.20
N SER A 9 -20.87 -4.28 7.75
CA SER A 9 -20.40 -3.00 7.22
C SER A 9 -20.01 -3.22 5.77
N SER A 10 -20.94 -2.95 4.86
CA SER A 10 -20.74 -3.06 3.42
C SER A 10 -19.74 -1.97 3.06
N ARG A 11 -18.46 -2.37 2.93
CA ARG A 11 -17.43 -1.49 2.39
C ARG A 11 -17.95 -0.96 1.07
N LYS A 12 -18.07 0.36 0.94
CA LYS A 12 -18.58 0.98 -0.29
C LYS A 12 -17.75 0.44 -1.47
N PRO A 13 -18.35 0.10 -2.61
CA PRO A 13 -17.63 -0.46 -3.76
C PRO A 13 -16.48 0.45 -4.24
N TRP A 14 -16.63 1.76 -4.05
CA TRP A 14 -15.59 2.76 -4.28
C TRP A 14 -14.28 2.51 -3.49
N SER A 15 -14.37 1.91 -2.30
CA SER A 15 -13.21 1.61 -1.47
C SER A 15 -12.24 0.63 -2.13
N TYR A 16 -12.79 -0.41 -2.76
CA TYR A 16 -11.98 -1.39 -3.49
C TYR A 16 -11.37 -0.78 -4.74
N GLY A 17 -12.08 0.12 -5.41
CA GLY A 17 -11.57 0.86 -6.56
C GLY A 17 -10.30 1.65 -6.25
N MET A 18 -10.24 2.34 -5.10
CA MET A 18 -9.05 3.10 -4.70
C MET A 18 -7.84 2.21 -4.39
N ILE A 19 -8.05 1.11 -3.67
CA ILE A 19 -6.96 0.15 -3.39
C ILE A 19 -6.40 -0.39 -4.71
N VAL A 20 -7.27 -0.83 -5.62
CA VAL A 20 -6.86 -1.32 -6.94
C VAL A 20 -6.11 -0.25 -7.71
N ALA A 21 -6.57 1.01 -7.69
CA ALA A 21 -5.88 2.11 -8.36
C ALA A 21 -4.46 2.34 -7.80
N PHE A 22 -4.27 2.32 -6.48
CA PHE A 22 -2.94 2.45 -5.87
C PHE A 22 -2.00 1.31 -6.28
N LEU A 23 -2.48 0.06 -6.24
CA LEU A 23 -1.68 -1.10 -6.64
C LEU A 23 -1.32 -1.06 -8.12
N LEU A 24 -2.27 -0.69 -8.99
CA LEU A 24 -2.02 -0.51 -10.41
C LEU A 24 -1.01 0.61 -10.66
N MET A 25 -1.06 1.71 -9.90
CA MET A 25 -0.07 2.77 -10.02
C MET A 25 1.34 2.26 -9.68
N ILE A 26 1.51 1.43 -8.64
CA ILE A 26 2.82 0.82 -8.33
C ILE A 26 3.31 -0.07 -9.49
N ILE A 27 2.41 -0.82 -10.13
CA ILE A 27 2.75 -1.73 -11.23
C ILE A 27 3.03 -0.97 -12.53
N LEU A 28 2.27 0.08 -12.84
CA LEU A 28 2.32 0.75 -14.15
C LEU A 28 3.24 1.97 -14.16
N LEU A 29 3.61 2.53 -13.01
CA LEU A 29 4.51 3.66 -12.96
C LEU A 29 5.88 3.40 -13.61
N PRO A 30 6.54 2.23 -13.42
CA PRO A 30 7.86 1.99 -14.00
C PRO A 30 7.92 2.18 -15.52
N PRO A 31 7.08 1.52 -16.36
CA PRO A 31 7.12 1.74 -17.80
C PRO A 31 6.72 3.17 -18.20
N LEU A 32 5.86 3.85 -17.42
CA LEU A 32 5.47 5.24 -17.70
C LEU A 32 6.63 6.23 -17.48
N LEU A 33 7.41 6.05 -16.41
CA LEU A 33 8.52 6.93 -16.08
C LEU A 33 9.81 6.58 -16.82
N HIS A 34 9.96 5.35 -17.32
CA HIS A 34 11.17 4.92 -18.01
C HIS A 34 11.49 5.74 -19.27
N LEU A 35 10.47 6.37 -19.87
CA LEU A 35 10.62 7.26 -21.02
C LEU A 35 11.38 8.57 -20.68
N PHE A 36 11.45 8.95 -19.39
CA PHE A 36 11.95 10.26 -18.95
C PHE A 36 12.94 10.17 -17.78
N ALA A 37 13.10 9.01 -17.16
CA ALA A 37 13.85 8.84 -15.92
C ALA A 37 14.65 7.52 -15.87
N GLY A 38 15.83 7.58 -15.24
CA GLY A 38 16.65 6.40 -14.95
C GLY A 38 16.06 5.53 -13.83
N GLY A 39 16.47 4.26 -13.77
CA GLY A 39 15.91 3.29 -12.82
C GLY A 39 15.99 3.71 -11.34
N GLY A 40 17.06 4.41 -10.94
CA GLY A 40 17.19 4.94 -9.58
C GLY A 40 16.08 5.94 -9.22
N VAL A 41 15.73 6.84 -10.14
CA VAL A 41 14.64 7.82 -9.93
C VAL A 41 13.29 7.11 -9.83
N ILE A 42 13.06 6.09 -10.66
CA ILE A 42 11.84 5.28 -10.62
C ILE A 42 11.73 4.56 -9.26
N LEU A 43 12.80 3.97 -8.76
CA LEU A 43 12.82 3.32 -7.45
C LEU A 43 12.49 4.30 -6.32
N VAL A 44 13.09 5.49 -6.33
CA VAL A 44 12.78 6.54 -5.35
C VAL A 44 11.30 6.94 -5.42
N ALA A 45 10.74 7.08 -6.63
CA ALA A 45 9.33 7.41 -6.81
C ALA A 45 8.41 6.31 -6.24
N LEU A 46 8.73 5.04 -6.47
CA LEU A 46 7.98 3.90 -5.91
C LEU A 46 8.02 3.88 -4.37
N LEU A 47 9.19 4.11 -3.78
CA LEU A 47 9.36 4.15 -2.32
C LEU A 47 8.53 5.29 -1.70
N LEU A 48 8.56 6.48 -2.30
CA LEU A 48 7.73 7.60 -1.86
C LEU A 48 6.24 7.31 -2.04
N MET A 49 5.85 6.66 -3.14
CA MET A 49 4.46 6.25 -3.35
C MET A 49 4.00 5.22 -2.32
N ALA A 50 4.83 4.26 -1.93
CA ALA A 50 4.49 3.31 -0.88
C ALA A 50 4.10 4.04 0.42
N LEU A 51 4.94 5.00 0.84
CA LEU A 51 4.68 5.84 2.02
C LEU A 51 3.38 6.64 1.87
N VAL A 52 3.21 7.35 0.75
CA VAL A 52 2.04 8.20 0.50
C VAL A 52 0.75 7.39 0.41
N PHE A 53 0.77 6.24 -0.27
CA PHE A 53 -0.40 5.39 -0.41
C PHE A 53 -0.76 4.72 0.90
N GLY A 54 0.21 4.29 1.70
CA GLY A 54 -0.06 3.82 3.06
C GLY A 54 -0.77 4.87 3.90
N PHE A 55 -0.28 6.12 3.86
CA PHE A 55 -0.89 7.25 4.55
C PHE A 55 -2.32 7.53 4.09
N LEU A 56 -2.55 7.58 2.78
CA LEU A 56 -3.87 7.85 2.21
C LEU A 56 -4.85 6.72 2.49
N ASP A 57 -4.43 5.46 2.37
CA ASP A 57 -5.28 4.29 2.64
C ASP A 57 -5.78 4.29 4.08
N ALA A 58 -4.86 4.43 5.05
CA ALA A 58 -5.22 4.43 6.47
C ALA A 58 -6.11 5.62 6.84
N LYS A 59 -5.81 6.82 6.31
CA LYS A 59 -6.59 8.04 6.55
C LYS A 59 -8.04 7.93 6.04
N ILE A 60 -8.27 7.14 4.99
CA ILE A 60 -9.60 7.00 4.38
C ILE A 60 -10.39 5.81 4.95
N PHE A 61 -9.73 4.68 5.24
CA PHE A 61 -10.41 3.42 5.57
C PHE A 61 -10.17 2.84 6.96
N ARG A 62 -9.19 3.36 7.71
CA ARG A 62 -8.56 2.83 8.95
C ARG A 62 -7.24 2.11 8.69
N PHE A 63 -6.35 2.17 9.68
CA PHE A 63 -5.09 1.45 9.67
C PHE A 63 -5.27 -0.07 9.59
N THR A 64 -4.53 -0.74 8.69
CA THR A 64 -4.44 -2.21 8.63
C THR A 64 -3.07 -2.66 8.12
N ALA A 65 -2.60 -3.84 8.57
CA ALA A 65 -1.36 -4.44 8.05
C ALA A 65 -1.52 -5.05 6.64
N SER A 66 -2.76 -5.28 6.18
CA SER A 66 -3.02 -5.91 4.88
C SER A 66 -2.59 -5.03 3.70
N PHE A 67 -2.82 -3.72 3.76
CA PHE A 67 -2.48 -2.82 2.68
C PHE A 67 -0.97 -2.74 2.39
N PRO A 68 -0.09 -2.58 3.40
CA PRO A 68 1.36 -2.67 3.20
C PRO A 68 1.84 -3.95 2.52
N LEU A 69 1.24 -5.10 2.85
CA LEU A 69 1.56 -6.38 2.19
C LEU A 69 1.13 -6.38 0.71
N LEU A 70 -0.03 -5.80 0.39
CA LEU A 70 -0.48 -5.65 -0.99
C LEU A 70 0.45 -4.72 -1.80
N VAL A 71 0.96 -3.65 -1.19
CA VAL A 71 1.98 -2.79 -1.81
C VAL A 71 3.25 -3.58 -2.11
N GLY A 72 3.71 -4.41 -1.17
CA GLY A 72 4.84 -5.32 -1.39
C GLY A 72 4.59 -6.30 -2.53
N ALA A 73 3.40 -6.89 -2.62
CA ALA A 73 3.01 -7.78 -3.71
C ALA A 73 2.96 -7.06 -5.07
N ALA A 74 2.40 -5.86 -5.11
CA ALA A 74 2.39 -5.04 -6.33
C ALA A 74 3.81 -4.67 -6.79
N TYR A 75 4.69 -4.31 -5.85
CA TYR A 75 6.10 -4.08 -6.16
C TYR A 75 6.79 -5.35 -6.64
N PHE A 76 6.52 -6.51 -6.04
CA PHE A 76 7.07 -7.79 -6.50
C PHE A 76 6.69 -8.08 -7.95
N ILE A 77 5.43 -7.85 -8.33
CA ILE A 77 4.99 -7.98 -9.72
C ILE A 77 5.76 -7.01 -10.62
N ALA A 78 5.84 -5.74 -10.25
CA ALA A 78 6.59 -4.73 -11.01
C ALA A 78 8.08 -5.12 -11.15
N MET A 79 8.67 -5.67 -10.09
CA MET A 79 10.06 -6.15 -10.05
C MET A 79 10.29 -7.25 -11.09
N GLN A 80 9.42 -8.25 -11.15
CA GLN A 80 9.52 -9.35 -12.12
C GLN A 80 9.39 -8.87 -13.57
N MET A 81 8.64 -7.79 -13.81
CA MET A 81 8.37 -7.27 -15.15
C MET A 81 9.43 -6.29 -15.66
N TYR A 82 9.94 -5.41 -14.79
CA TYR A 82 10.66 -4.21 -15.23
C TYR A 82 12.05 -4.04 -14.61
N PHE A 83 12.37 -4.76 -13.55
CA PHE A 83 13.61 -4.55 -12.81
C PHE A 83 14.52 -5.77 -12.86
N ASN A 84 15.81 -5.54 -12.60
CA ASN A 84 16.75 -6.63 -12.40
C ASN A 84 16.55 -7.29 -11.03
N ALA A 85 17.01 -8.53 -10.91
CA ALA A 85 16.86 -9.33 -9.70
C ALA A 85 17.44 -8.65 -8.43
N GLY A 86 18.49 -7.83 -8.56
CA GLY A 86 19.14 -7.14 -7.44
C GLY A 86 18.24 -6.11 -6.72
N THR A 87 17.10 -5.75 -7.29
CA THR A 87 16.15 -4.83 -6.67
C THR A 87 15.24 -5.48 -5.61
N TRP A 88 15.36 -6.79 -5.38
CA TRP A 88 14.59 -7.51 -4.36
C TRP A 88 14.73 -6.92 -2.95
N ILE A 89 15.87 -6.30 -2.64
CA ILE A 89 16.15 -5.65 -1.35
C ILE A 89 15.17 -4.52 -1.03
N TYR A 90 14.53 -3.92 -2.04
CA TYR A 90 13.57 -2.84 -1.84
C TYR A 90 12.17 -3.36 -1.50
N LEU A 91 11.88 -4.64 -1.70
CA LEU A 91 10.58 -5.23 -1.36
C LEU A 91 10.22 -5.08 0.13
N PRO A 92 11.07 -5.49 1.10
CA PRO A 92 10.77 -5.24 2.50
C PRO A 92 10.68 -3.74 2.82
N ILE A 93 11.46 -2.90 2.15
CA ILE A 93 11.44 -1.44 2.34
C ILE A 93 10.09 -0.87 1.90
N MET A 94 9.54 -1.31 0.76
CA MET A 94 8.22 -0.89 0.27
C MET A 94 7.12 -1.21 1.30
N VAL A 95 7.15 -2.42 1.88
CA VAL A 95 6.19 -2.83 2.92
C VAL A 95 6.34 -1.97 4.16
N ILE A 96 7.57 -1.76 4.64
CA ILE A 96 7.84 -0.93 5.82
C ILE A 96 7.37 0.51 5.59
N LEU A 97 7.66 1.11 4.43
CA LEU A 97 7.24 2.47 4.13
C LEU A 97 5.73 2.60 4.04
N ALA A 98 5.04 1.65 3.40
CA ALA A 98 3.58 1.65 3.39
C ALA A 98 2.98 1.50 4.79
N PHE A 99 3.60 0.67 5.64
CA PHE A 99 3.19 0.52 7.03
C PHE A 99 3.39 1.82 7.83
N VAL A 100 4.59 2.42 7.73
CA VAL A 100 4.90 3.71 8.36
C VAL A 100 3.93 4.79 7.88
N GLY A 101 3.66 4.85 6.58
CA GLY A 101 2.69 5.75 6.00
C GLY A 101 1.32 5.57 6.63
N GLY A 102 0.84 4.32 6.72
CA GLY A 102 -0.42 4.01 7.37
C GLY A 102 -0.47 4.42 8.83
N ALA A 103 0.60 4.16 9.59
CA ALA A 103 0.70 4.53 11.00
C ALA A 103 0.66 6.05 11.20
N LEU A 104 1.21 6.82 10.25
CA LEU A 104 1.08 8.29 10.25
C LEU A 104 -0.32 8.76 9.82
N GLY A 105 -1.01 7.99 8.96
CA GLY A 105 -2.35 8.31 8.47
C GLY A 105 -3.46 8.05 9.49
N ASP A 106 -3.27 7.07 10.36
CA ASP A 106 -4.17 6.73 11.46
C ASP A 106 -3.39 6.25 12.70
N PRO A 107 -2.82 7.18 13.49
CA PRO A 107 -2.02 6.84 14.67
C PRO A 107 -2.81 6.14 15.78
N GLN A 108 -4.13 6.35 15.84
CA GLN A 108 -4.99 5.71 16.84
C GLN A 108 -5.24 4.25 16.48
N GLY A 109 -5.54 3.96 15.20
CA GLY A 109 -5.69 2.59 14.70
C GLY A 109 -4.41 1.76 14.86
N MET A 110 -3.23 2.37 14.74
CA MET A 110 -1.95 1.71 15.03
C MET A 110 -1.81 1.33 16.52
N ARG A 111 -2.22 2.21 17.45
CA ARG A 111 -2.12 1.94 18.89
C ARG A 111 -3.04 0.81 19.33
N SER A 112 -4.28 0.78 18.82
CA SER A 112 -5.21 -0.31 19.13
C SER A 112 -4.72 -1.69 18.67
N LEU A 113 -3.84 -1.74 17.66
CA LEU A 113 -3.26 -2.99 17.16
C LEU A 113 -2.19 -3.58 18.10
N GLY A 114 -1.63 -2.77 19.02
CA GLY A 114 -0.63 -3.21 20.00
C GLY A 114 -1.18 -3.40 21.42
N GLU A 115 -2.48 -3.15 21.63
CA GLU A 115 -3.17 -3.35 22.92
C GLU A 115 -3.93 -4.68 22.98
N GLU A 116 -3.88 -5.51 21.93
CA GLU A 116 -4.52 -6.84 21.88
C GLU A 116 -3.67 -7.96 22.54
N ASP A 117 -2.63 -7.62 23.31
CA ASP A 117 -1.73 -8.56 24.02
C ASP A 117 -2.02 -8.68 25.53
#